data_AF-A0A927WH50-F1
#
_entry.id   AF-A0A927WH50-F1
#
_cell.length_a   1.000
_cell.length_b   1.000
_cell.length_c   1.000
_cell.angle_alpha   90.00
_cell.angle_beta   90.00
_cell.angle_gamma   90.00
#
_symmetry.space_group_name_H-M   'P 1'
#
loop_
_entity.id
_entity.type
_entity.pdbx_description
1 polymer ?
#
loop_
_entity_poly.entity_id
_entity_poly.type
_entity_poly.pdbx_seq_one_letter_code
_entity_poly.pdbx_strand_id
1 'polypeptide(L)'
;MLRHGFKPLATEWWHFTLRDEPYPDTFFNFPVEKLPQSNLTVQASPKWVQNLPAANTANQMVVVGAIGQTTAWVSFHEKDAQGQWQQLMSTPGFIGKNGLGKTKEGDGKTPVGTFHFTAAFGIAANPDCALPYKQVDENIYWSGDGRPGMKYNEMVDIRQCPSLNTKESEHIMDYNPNYIYCMNISYNEEGTPGKGSAIFLHCLDAKKPYTGGCVAIPEDKMRFVLQHVKKDCAVVIDSLNNLGGSL
;
A
#
# COMPACT_ATOMS: atom_id res chain seq x y z
N MET A 1 -25.09 15.15 21.44
CA MET A 1 -25.79 14.02 22.07
C MET A 1 -26.72 14.45 23.20
N LEU A 2 -26.22 14.88 24.38
CA LEU A 2 -27.08 15.22 25.53
C LEU A 2 -28.16 16.29 25.26
N ARG A 3 -27.80 17.32 24.48
CA ARG A 3 -28.73 18.39 24.05
C ARG A 3 -29.81 17.93 23.05
N HIS A 4 -29.68 16.73 22.49
CA HIS A 4 -30.59 16.16 21.49
C HIS A 4 -31.33 14.93 22.02
N GLY A 5 -31.57 14.86 23.33
CA GLY A 5 -32.41 13.82 23.93
C GLY A 5 -31.71 12.50 24.26
N PHE A 6 -30.40 12.38 24.00
CA PHE A 6 -29.66 11.16 24.32
C PHE A 6 -29.16 11.15 25.76
N LYS A 7 -29.27 9.99 26.42
CA LYS A 7 -28.76 9.71 27.77
C LYS A 7 -27.65 8.66 27.68
N PRO A 8 -26.47 8.91 28.27
CA PRO A 8 -25.40 7.93 28.30
C PRO A 8 -25.73 6.81 29.28
N LEU A 9 -25.24 5.60 29.01
CA LEU A 9 -25.23 4.51 29.97
C LEU A 9 -24.18 4.80 31.06
N ALA A 10 -24.54 4.60 32.33
CA ALA A 10 -23.67 4.95 33.45
C ALA A 10 -22.37 4.14 33.48
N THR A 11 -22.40 2.91 32.97
CA THR A 11 -21.26 1.98 32.91
C THR A 11 -20.39 2.17 31.67
N GLU A 12 -20.90 2.83 30.62
CA GLU A 12 -20.27 2.92 29.30
C GLU A 12 -20.55 4.30 28.71
N TRP A 13 -19.69 5.27 29.01
CA TRP A 13 -19.88 6.69 28.67
C TRP A 13 -19.98 6.98 27.16
N TRP A 14 -19.59 6.01 26.31
CA TRP A 14 -19.70 6.07 24.85
C TRP A 14 -21.00 5.47 24.28
N HIS A 15 -21.80 4.76 25.09
CA HIS A 15 -23.10 4.23 24.69
C HIS A 15 -24.21 5.18 25.12
N PHE A 16 -25.15 5.45 24.21
CA PHE A 16 -26.24 6.39 24.41
C PHE A 16 -27.57 5.75 24.03
N THR A 17 -28.60 6.02 24.82
CA THR A 17 -30.00 5.67 24.53
C THR A 17 -30.81 6.96 24.37
N LEU A 18 -31.82 6.98 23.49
CA LEU A 18 -32.71 8.12 23.35
C LEU A 18 -33.74 8.11 24.51
N ARG A 19 -33.94 9.23 25.21
CA ARG A 19 -34.78 9.27 26.43
C ARG A 19 -36.24 8.88 26.19
N ASP A 20 -36.80 9.30 25.07
CA ASP A 20 -38.17 8.99 24.64
C ASP A 20 -38.09 8.20 23.33
N GLU A 21 -37.34 7.09 23.32
CA GLU A 21 -37.19 6.26 22.13
C GLU A 21 -38.56 5.73 21.68
N PRO A 22 -39.05 6.13 20.49
CA PRO A 22 -40.41 5.81 20.07
C PRO A 22 -40.61 4.32 19.73
N TYR A 23 -39.53 3.54 19.68
CA TYR A 23 -39.52 2.15 19.29
C TYR A 23 -38.60 1.31 20.20
N PRO A 24 -38.86 1.22 21.51
CA PRO A 24 -37.94 0.63 22.50
C PRO A 24 -37.68 -0.87 22.28
N ASP A 25 -38.57 -1.56 21.56
CA ASP A 25 -38.48 -2.98 21.25
C ASP A 25 -38.12 -3.25 19.78
N THR A 26 -37.79 -2.20 19.02
CA THR A 26 -37.40 -2.33 17.61
C THR A 26 -35.90 -2.23 17.47
N PHE A 27 -35.28 -3.31 17.04
CA PHE A 27 -33.85 -3.38 16.78
C PHE A 27 -33.60 -3.46 15.27
N PHE A 28 -32.69 -2.63 14.76
CA PHE A 28 -32.21 -2.76 13.39
C PHE A 28 -31.22 -3.92 13.31
N ASN A 29 -31.74 -5.13 13.18
CA ASN A 29 -30.96 -6.32 12.88
C ASN A 29 -31.03 -6.58 11.37
N PHE A 30 -30.26 -5.82 10.61
CA PHE A 30 -29.96 -6.21 9.23
C PHE A 30 -28.67 -7.03 9.24
N PRO A 31 -28.57 -8.10 8.44
CA PRO A 31 -27.27 -8.67 8.13
C PRO A 31 -26.39 -7.52 7.63
N VAL A 32 -25.19 -7.37 8.20
CA VAL A 32 -24.15 -6.57 7.54
C VAL A 32 -23.76 -7.37 6.31
N GLU A 33 -24.53 -7.23 5.25
CA GLU A 33 -24.18 -7.77 3.95
C GLU A 33 -22.87 -7.08 3.57
N LYS A 34 -21.83 -7.87 3.30
CA LYS A 34 -20.70 -7.36 2.53
C LYS A 34 -21.30 -6.71 1.30
N LEU A 35 -21.03 -5.42 1.10
CA LEU A 35 -21.37 -4.74 -0.15
C LEU A 35 -21.00 -5.71 -1.30
N PRO A 36 -21.93 -6.01 -2.22
CA PRO A 36 -21.60 -6.90 -3.32
C PRO A 36 -20.36 -6.34 -4.01
N GLN A 37 -19.33 -7.18 -4.17
CA GLN A 37 -18.06 -6.83 -4.84
C GLN A 37 -18.27 -6.38 -6.31
N SER A 38 -19.51 -6.37 -6.80
CA SER A 38 -19.89 -6.18 -8.19
C SER A 38 -20.26 -4.76 -8.61
N ASN A 39 -20.04 -3.74 -7.77
CA ASN A 39 -20.16 -2.34 -8.19
C ASN A 39 -18.83 -1.59 -8.07
N LEU A 40 -17.71 -2.23 -8.42
CA LEU A 40 -16.59 -1.46 -8.95
C LEU A 40 -17.13 -0.79 -10.21
N THR A 41 -17.42 0.51 -10.16
CA THR A 41 -17.61 1.31 -11.37
C THR A 41 -16.31 1.24 -12.15
N VAL A 42 -16.25 0.30 -13.08
CA VAL A 42 -15.14 0.13 -14.02
C VAL A 42 -15.13 1.40 -14.88
N GLN A 43 -14.23 2.32 -14.54
CA GLN A 43 -14.04 3.55 -15.28
C GLN A 43 -12.94 3.32 -16.31
N ALA A 44 -13.13 3.74 -17.56
CA ALA A 44 -12.05 3.71 -18.54
C ALA A 44 -10.83 4.48 -18.00
N SER A 45 -9.63 3.93 -18.17
CA SER A 45 -8.42 4.59 -17.72
C SER A 45 -8.21 5.92 -18.45
N PRO A 46 -7.67 6.96 -17.80
CA PRO A 46 -7.34 8.21 -18.47
C PRO A 46 -6.43 7.99 -19.68
N LYS A 47 -6.62 8.74 -20.77
CA LYS A 47 -5.80 8.59 -21.99
C LYS A 47 -4.30 8.68 -21.72
N TRP A 48 -3.88 9.55 -20.79
CA TRP A 48 -2.47 9.69 -20.43
C TRP A 48 -1.89 8.41 -19.82
N VAL A 49 -2.68 7.68 -19.00
CA VAL A 49 -2.28 6.36 -18.47
C VAL A 49 -2.12 5.35 -19.61
N GLN A 50 -3.05 5.35 -20.57
CA GLN A 50 -2.99 4.45 -21.73
C GLN A 50 -1.79 4.71 -22.64
N ASN A 51 -1.25 5.94 -22.62
CA ASN A 51 -0.09 6.36 -23.40
C ASN A 51 1.25 6.13 -22.69
N LEU A 52 1.25 5.68 -21.43
CA LEU A 52 2.49 5.37 -20.72
C LEU A 52 3.25 4.27 -21.46
N PRO A 53 4.60 4.31 -21.53
CA PRO A 53 5.37 3.28 -22.22
C PRO A 53 5.06 1.85 -21.73
N ALA A 54 4.84 1.68 -20.42
CA ALA A 54 4.48 0.40 -19.80
C ALA A 54 3.12 -0.15 -20.28
N ALA A 55 2.21 0.71 -20.76
CA ALA A 55 0.88 0.30 -21.23
C ALA A 55 0.94 -0.57 -22.50
N ASN A 56 2.04 -0.45 -23.26
CA ASN A 56 2.27 -1.22 -24.50
C ASN A 56 2.56 -2.70 -24.22
N THR A 57 3.15 -3.02 -23.07
CA THR A 57 3.62 -4.38 -22.74
C THR A 57 2.89 -5.00 -21.56
N ALA A 58 2.44 -4.19 -20.60
CA ALA A 58 1.74 -4.69 -19.41
C ALA A 58 0.25 -4.95 -19.68
N ASN A 59 -0.32 -5.87 -18.90
CA ASN A 59 -1.77 -6.08 -18.79
C ASN A 59 -2.36 -5.46 -17.52
N GLN A 60 -1.49 -5.08 -16.58
CA GLN A 60 -1.88 -4.46 -15.32
C GLN A 60 -0.83 -3.43 -14.89
N MET A 61 -1.27 -2.30 -14.35
CA MET A 61 -0.37 -1.22 -13.89
C MET A 61 -0.87 -0.59 -12.60
N VAL A 62 0.02 -0.44 -11.62
CA VAL A 62 -0.11 0.55 -10.55
C VAL A 62 0.65 1.80 -10.98
N VAL A 63 -0.01 2.96 -10.95
CA VAL A 63 0.59 4.24 -11.33
C VAL A 63 0.62 5.14 -10.10
N VAL A 64 1.80 5.67 -9.79
CA VAL A 64 2.03 6.62 -8.70
C VAL A 64 2.45 7.95 -9.33
N GLY A 65 1.51 8.89 -9.39
CA GLY A 65 1.71 10.23 -9.89
C GLY A 65 1.90 11.23 -8.75
N ALA A 66 3.13 11.65 -8.48
CA ALA A 66 3.39 12.64 -7.43
C ALA A 66 2.87 14.03 -7.81
N ILE A 67 2.12 14.65 -6.91
CA ILE A 67 1.52 15.99 -7.12
C ILE A 67 2.12 17.06 -6.21
N GLY A 68 2.71 16.66 -5.09
CA GLY A 68 3.35 17.55 -4.13
C GLY A 68 4.68 16.98 -3.67
N GLN A 69 5.25 17.57 -2.62
CA GLN A 69 6.51 17.09 -2.07
C GLN A 69 6.37 15.67 -1.50
N THR A 70 5.30 15.40 -0.76
CA THR A 70 5.11 14.12 -0.06
C THR A 70 3.83 13.39 -0.49
N THR A 71 3.05 13.95 -1.41
CA THR A 71 1.73 13.45 -1.81
C THR A 71 1.71 12.98 -3.26
N ALA A 72 0.94 11.92 -3.50
CA ALA A 72 0.72 11.35 -4.82
C ALA A 72 -0.73 10.89 -4.99
N TRP A 73 -1.15 10.74 -6.25
CA TRP A 73 -2.26 9.88 -6.60
C TRP A 73 -1.73 8.50 -6.96
N VAL A 74 -2.33 7.48 -6.36
CA VAL A 74 -2.04 6.08 -6.66
C VAL A 74 -3.26 5.46 -7.29
N SER A 75 -3.13 5.01 -8.53
CA SER A 75 -4.20 4.37 -9.28
C SER A 75 -3.81 2.99 -9.76
N PHE A 76 -4.81 2.13 -9.96
CA PHE A 76 -4.62 0.76 -10.35
C PHE A 76 -5.46 0.45 -11.58
N HIS A 77 -4.83 -0.11 -12.61
CA HIS A 77 -5.38 -0.27 -13.94
C HIS A 77 -5.17 -1.68 -14.47
N GLU A 78 -6.12 -2.17 -15.26
CA GLU A 78 -6.08 -3.49 -15.89
C GLU A 78 -6.70 -3.46 -17.29
N LYS A 79 -6.14 -4.22 -18.22
CA LYS A 79 -6.77 -4.48 -19.53
C LYS A 79 -7.91 -5.49 -19.37
N ASP A 80 -9.07 -5.15 -19.90
CA ASP A 80 -10.16 -6.11 -20.06
C ASP A 80 -9.87 -7.15 -21.18
N ALA A 81 -10.82 -8.06 -21.41
CA ALA A 81 -10.70 -9.09 -22.43
C ALA A 81 -10.59 -8.54 -23.86
N GLN A 82 -10.99 -7.29 -24.09
CA GLN A 82 -10.88 -6.58 -25.36
C GLN A 82 -9.60 -5.71 -25.44
N GLY A 83 -8.72 -5.82 -24.44
CA GLY A 83 -7.47 -5.08 -24.37
C GLY A 83 -7.64 -3.60 -23.98
N GLN A 84 -8.83 -3.19 -23.55
CA GLN A 84 -9.07 -1.80 -23.15
C GLN A 84 -8.70 -1.59 -21.68
N TRP A 85 -8.00 -0.50 -21.40
CA TRP A 85 -7.55 -0.17 -20.05
C TRP A 85 -8.69 0.34 -19.19
N GLN A 86 -8.91 -0.30 -18.05
CA GLN A 86 -9.88 0.04 -17.03
C GLN A 86 -9.17 0.44 -15.73
N GLN A 87 -9.62 1.52 -15.11
CA GLN A 87 -9.19 1.95 -13.78
C GLN A 87 -10.04 1.23 -12.73
N LEU A 88 -9.40 0.39 -11.92
CA LEU A 88 -10.04 -0.38 -10.87
C LEU A 88 -10.16 0.43 -9.57
N MET A 89 -9.18 1.28 -9.28
CA MET A 89 -9.23 2.22 -8.16
C MET A 89 -8.31 3.42 -8.38
N SER A 90 -8.56 4.49 -7.63
CA SER A 90 -7.65 5.62 -7.45
C SER A 90 -7.77 6.13 -6.01
N THR A 91 -6.65 6.52 -5.41
CA THR A 91 -6.60 7.00 -4.03
C THR A 91 -5.48 8.02 -3.85
N PRO A 92 -5.63 9.02 -2.96
CA PRO A 92 -4.47 9.73 -2.46
C PRO A 92 -3.54 8.78 -1.71
N GLY A 93 -2.26 9.10 -1.74
CA GLY A 93 -1.22 8.39 -1.00
C GLY A 93 -0.04 9.31 -0.67
N PHE A 94 0.90 8.76 0.10
CA PHE A 94 2.14 9.44 0.47
C PHE A 94 3.36 8.78 -0.18
N ILE A 95 4.36 9.61 -0.47
CA ILE A 95 5.67 9.23 -0.96
C ILE A 95 6.76 9.69 0.02
N GLY A 96 8.03 9.49 -0.34
CA GLY A 96 9.17 9.85 0.48
C GLY A 96 9.13 11.30 0.97
N LYS A 97 9.56 11.54 2.21
CA LYS A 97 9.60 12.87 2.85
C LYS A 97 10.37 13.93 2.04
N ASN A 98 11.30 13.50 1.20
CA ASN A 98 12.12 14.37 0.35
C ASN A 98 11.70 14.30 -1.13
N GLY A 99 10.52 13.75 -1.43
CA GLY A 99 9.94 13.66 -2.77
C GLY A 99 10.48 12.51 -3.62
N LEU A 100 10.56 12.75 -4.92
CA LEU A 100 10.97 11.77 -5.92
C LEU A 100 12.47 11.83 -6.22
N GLY A 101 12.95 10.81 -6.94
CA GLY A 101 14.30 10.77 -7.51
C GLY A 101 15.33 10.21 -6.54
N LYS A 102 15.02 9.04 -5.98
CA LYS A 102 15.93 8.26 -5.13
C LYS A 102 17.23 7.93 -5.87
N THR A 103 18.36 8.20 -5.24
CA THR A 103 19.70 7.85 -5.78
C THR A 103 20.60 7.15 -4.78
N LYS A 104 20.28 7.21 -3.48
CA LYS A 104 21.07 6.57 -2.43
C LYS A 104 20.24 6.14 -1.24
N GLU A 105 20.82 5.29 -0.41
CA GLU A 105 20.26 4.90 0.87
C GLU A 105 20.07 6.11 1.82
N GLY A 106 18.98 6.10 2.58
CA GLY A 106 18.67 7.16 3.56
C GLY A 106 18.29 8.53 2.99
N ASP A 107 18.23 8.72 1.67
CA ASP A 107 17.90 10.02 1.06
C ASP A 107 16.43 10.46 1.25
N GLY A 108 15.57 9.59 1.77
CA GLY A 108 14.18 9.92 2.05
C GLY A 108 13.30 10.09 0.81
N LYS A 109 13.74 9.61 -0.36
CA LYS A 109 13.07 9.80 -1.65
C LYS A 109 12.47 8.51 -2.18
N THR A 110 11.37 8.64 -2.90
CA THR A 110 10.77 7.54 -3.69
C THR A 110 11.45 7.47 -5.05
N PRO A 111 11.80 6.27 -5.56
CA PRO A 111 12.44 6.13 -6.86
C PRO A 111 11.49 6.50 -8.01
N VAL A 112 12.07 6.93 -9.13
CA VAL A 112 11.35 7.19 -10.38
C VAL A 112 11.70 6.10 -11.38
N GLY A 113 10.70 5.58 -12.08
CA GLY A 113 10.89 4.53 -13.07
C GLY A 113 9.70 3.60 -13.22
N THR A 114 9.93 2.49 -13.93
CA THR A 114 8.99 1.37 -14.04
C THR A 114 9.59 0.16 -13.33
N PHE A 115 8.82 -0.40 -12.41
CA PHE A 115 9.18 -1.52 -11.54
C PHE A 115 8.11 -2.61 -11.66
N HIS A 116 8.24 -3.66 -10.85
CA HIS A 116 7.19 -4.64 -10.60
C HIS A 116 7.19 -5.03 -9.12
N PHE A 117 6.18 -5.79 -8.71
CA PHE A 117 6.18 -6.37 -7.37
C PHE A 117 6.96 -7.69 -7.33
N THR A 118 7.72 -7.93 -6.24
CA THR A 118 8.47 -9.19 -6.06
C THR A 118 7.97 -10.04 -4.89
N ALA A 119 7.32 -9.42 -3.91
CA ALA A 119 6.81 -10.12 -2.73
C ALA A 119 5.57 -9.42 -2.18
N ALA A 120 4.61 -10.20 -1.70
CA ALA A 120 3.49 -9.74 -0.88
C ALA A 120 3.64 -10.29 0.54
N PHE A 121 3.54 -9.43 1.55
CA PHE A 121 3.77 -9.80 2.94
C PHE A 121 3.11 -8.83 3.92
N GLY A 122 3.15 -9.13 5.21
CA GLY A 122 2.72 -8.20 6.24
C GLY A 122 2.46 -8.86 7.58
N ILE A 123 2.14 -8.02 8.57
CA ILE A 123 1.87 -8.42 9.95
C ILE A 123 0.55 -9.18 10.07
N ALA A 124 -0.47 -8.75 9.31
CA ALA A 124 -1.80 -9.33 9.36
C ALA A 124 -1.90 -10.64 8.56
N ALA A 125 -2.98 -11.40 8.81
CA ALA A 125 -3.28 -12.60 8.03
C ALA A 125 -3.57 -12.27 6.57
N ASN A 126 -3.38 -13.25 5.68
CA ASN A 126 -3.62 -13.12 4.25
C ASN A 126 -5.05 -12.59 3.94
N PRO A 127 -5.21 -11.42 3.31
CA PRO A 127 -6.51 -10.83 2.98
C PRO A 127 -7.09 -11.39 1.67
N ASP A 128 -6.89 -12.68 1.38
CA ASP A 128 -7.23 -13.33 0.10
C ASP A 128 -6.40 -12.81 -1.09
N CYS A 129 -5.07 -12.69 -0.89
CA CYS A 129 -4.12 -12.25 -1.92
C CYS A 129 -4.19 -13.10 -3.19
N ALA A 130 -4.09 -12.43 -4.34
CA ALA A 130 -3.95 -13.07 -5.65
C ALA A 130 -2.55 -13.69 -5.86
N LEU A 131 -1.54 -13.18 -5.15
CA LEU A 131 -0.16 -13.68 -5.18
C LEU A 131 0.19 -14.42 -3.87
N PRO A 132 1.24 -15.27 -3.86
CA PRO A 132 1.75 -15.85 -2.62
C PRO A 132 2.03 -14.76 -1.57
N TYR A 133 1.49 -14.95 -0.37
CA TYR A 133 1.58 -14.00 0.72
C TYR A 133 2.34 -14.59 1.90
N LYS A 134 3.33 -13.84 2.41
CA LYS A 134 4.04 -14.19 3.64
C LYS A 134 3.49 -13.37 4.80
N GLN A 135 2.72 -14.02 5.68
CA GLN A 135 2.50 -13.46 7.01
C GLN A 135 3.82 -13.52 7.77
N VAL A 136 4.26 -12.37 8.30
CA VAL A 136 5.53 -12.26 9.02
C VAL A 136 5.35 -12.59 10.50
N ASP A 137 6.44 -13.03 11.13
CA ASP A 137 6.57 -13.23 12.56
C ASP A 137 7.72 -12.35 13.10
N GLU A 138 8.02 -12.43 14.40
CA GLU A 138 9.08 -11.65 15.09
C GLU A 138 10.52 -11.97 14.63
N ASN A 139 10.69 -12.90 13.70
CA ASN A 139 12.00 -13.30 13.18
C ASN A 139 12.25 -12.74 11.77
N ILE A 140 11.29 -12.03 11.18
CA ILE A 140 11.37 -11.57 9.79
C ILE A 140 11.88 -10.13 9.71
N TYR A 141 12.93 -9.95 8.92
CA TYR A 141 13.57 -8.69 8.63
C TYR A 141 13.61 -8.44 7.12
N TRP A 142 13.61 -7.16 6.72
CA TRP A 142 14.18 -6.76 5.43
C TRP A 142 15.62 -6.35 5.64
N SER A 143 16.56 -7.06 5.03
CA SER A 143 17.99 -6.82 5.27
C SER A 143 18.43 -5.51 4.62
N GLY A 144 18.99 -4.60 5.41
CA GLY A 144 19.82 -3.49 4.93
C GLY A 144 21.31 -3.73 5.21
N ASP A 145 21.69 -4.95 5.58
CA ASP A 145 23.08 -5.31 5.86
C ASP A 145 23.85 -5.54 4.56
N GLY A 146 24.65 -4.55 4.17
CA GLY A 146 25.44 -4.58 2.94
C GLY A 146 26.64 -5.56 2.93
N ARG A 147 26.89 -6.30 4.01
CA ARG A 147 28.01 -7.25 4.06
C ARG A 147 27.73 -8.46 3.15
N PRO A 148 28.77 -9.06 2.53
CA PRO A 148 28.61 -10.26 1.71
C PRO A 148 27.87 -11.38 2.44
N GLY A 149 26.89 -12.00 1.77
CA GLY A 149 26.10 -13.11 2.31
C GLY A 149 24.95 -12.71 3.23
N MET A 150 24.78 -11.42 3.56
CA MET A 150 23.70 -10.95 4.45
C MET A 150 22.41 -10.58 3.69
N LYS A 151 22.32 -10.92 2.40
CA LYS A 151 21.12 -10.80 1.56
C LYS A 151 20.53 -9.38 1.54
N TYR A 152 21.39 -8.38 1.29
CA TYR A 152 20.97 -6.98 1.25
C TYR A 152 19.80 -6.76 0.28
N ASN A 153 18.80 -5.98 0.73
CA ASN A 153 17.54 -5.71 0.04
C ASN A 153 16.67 -6.96 -0.23
N GLU A 154 16.77 -7.97 0.62
CA GLU A 154 15.91 -9.15 0.59
C GLU A 154 15.22 -9.38 1.95
N MET A 155 14.12 -10.13 1.91
CA MET A 155 13.47 -10.64 3.13
C MET A 155 14.31 -11.78 3.73
N VAL A 156 14.59 -11.68 5.02
CA VAL A 156 15.43 -12.61 5.77
C VAL A 156 14.71 -13.07 7.03
N ASP A 157 14.75 -14.38 7.27
CA ASP A 157 14.44 -14.95 8.58
C ASP A 157 15.74 -15.01 9.40
N ILE A 158 15.79 -14.29 10.52
CA ILE A 158 17.00 -14.17 11.35
C ILE A 158 17.46 -15.52 11.91
N ARG A 159 16.57 -16.50 12.04
CA ARG A 159 16.92 -17.88 12.46
C ARG A 159 17.83 -18.56 11.43
N GLN A 160 17.72 -18.17 10.17
CA GLN A 160 18.54 -18.67 9.05
C GLN A 160 19.75 -17.76 8.76
N CYS A 161 19.77 -16.55 9.32
CA CYS A 161 20.86 -15.59 9.17
C CYS A 161 21.20 -14.94 10.53
N PRO A 162 21.71 -15.71 11.51
CA PRO A 162 21.91 -15.22 12.88
C PRO A 162 22.97 -14.13 13.02
N SER A 163 23.81 -13.95 12.00
CA SER A 163 24.83 -12.90 11.95
C SER A 163 24.34 -11.58 11.34
N LEU A 164 23.06 -11.50 10.92
CA LEU A 164 22.48 -10.31 10.31
C LEU A 164 22.65 -9.09 11.22
N ASN A 165 23.08 -7.96 10.66
CA ASN A 165 23.08 -6.70 11.38
C ASN A 165 21.66 -6.13 11.47
N THR A 166 20.98 -6.43 12.58
CA THR A 166 19.60 -5.99 12.82
C THR A 166 19.45 -4.48 12.99
N LYS A 167 20.52 -3.74 13.26
CA LYS A 167 20.47 -2.27 13.38
C LYS A 167 20.36 -1.55 12.04
N GLU A 168 20.85 -2.20 10.99
CA GLU A 168 20.78 -1.68 9.61
C GLU A 168 19.62 -2.34 8.83
N SER A 169 18.84 -3.21 9.47
CA SER A 169 17.77 -3.97 8.82
C SER A 169 16.42 -3.57 9.40
N GLU A 170 15.38 -3.57 8.58
CA GLU A 170 14.03 -3.27 9.04
C GLU A 170 13.39 -4.52 9.65
N HIS A 171 13.14 -4.51 10.96
CA HIS A 171 12.35 -5.54 11.62
C HIS A 171 10.87 -5.31 11.31
N ILE A 172 10.26 -6.16 10.47
CA ILE A 172 8.96 -5.84 9.86
C ILE A 172 7.85 -5.64 10.90
N MET A 173 7.88 -6.40 12.00
CA MET A 173 6.89 -6.32 13.07
C MET A 173 6.87 -4.98 13.83
N ASP A 174 7.95 -4.19 13.78
CA ASP A 174 8.06 -2.93 14.52
C ASP A 174 7.31 -1.77 13.84
N TYR A 175 6.85 -1.96 12.60
CA TYR A 175 6.24 -0.91 11.78
C TYR A 175 4.71 -1.02 11.72
N ASN A 176 4.05 -1.09 12.87
CA ASN A 176 2.59 -1.02 12.97
C ASN A 176 2.13 0.46 13.09
N PRO A 177 1.22 0.96 12.24
CA PRO A 177 0.34 0.24 11.31
C PRO A 177 0.85 0.14 9.87
N ASN A 178 2.01 0.70 9.55
CA ASN A 178 2.46 0.82 8.17
C ASN A 178 2.58 -0.53 7.43
N TYR A 179 3.09 -1.56 8.10
CA TYR A 179 3.36 -2.88 7.51
C TYR A 179 2.31 -3.94 7.86
N ILE A 180 1.09 -3.51 8.21
CA ILE A 180 -0.08 -4.42 8.27
C ILE A 180 -0.17 -5.22 6.96
N TYR A 181 -0.02 -4.54 5.81
CA TYR A 181 0.11 -5.13 4.49
C TYR A 181 1.17 -4.38 3.67
N CYS A 182 2.02 -5.15 2.97
CA CYS A 182 3.10 -4.65 2.13
C CYS A 182 3.19 -5.42 0.81
N MET A 183 3.67 -4.73 -0.22
CA MET A 183 4.24 -5.34 -1.40
C MET A 183 5.59 -4.71 -1.72
N ASN A 184 6.61 -5.53 -1.99
CA ASN A 184 7.93 -5.03 -2.37
C ASN A 184 7.94 -4.55 -3.82
N ILE A 185 8.40 -3.32 -4.04
CA ILE A 185 8.64 -2.74 -5.36
C ILE A 185 10.10 -3.06 -5.73
N SER A 186 10.35 -3.54 -6.94
CA SER A 186 11.67 -4.04 -7.42
C SER A 186 12.78 -2.99 -7.57
N TYR A 187 12.73 -1.89 -6.81
CA TYR A 187 13.83 -0.95 -6.74
C TYR A 187 15.07 -1.62 -6.14
N ASN A 188 16.21 -1.48 -6.85
CA ASN A 188 17.50 -2.06 -6.48
C ASN A 188 17.43 -3.59 -6.27
N GLU A 189 16.75 -4.28 -7.18
CA GLU A 189 16.56 -5.74 -7.12
C GLU A 189 17.87 -6.54 -7.15
N GLU A 190 18.92 -6.00 -7.79
CA GLU A 190 20.28 -6.58 -7.75
C GLU A 190 20.91 -6.54 -6.36
N GLY A 191 20.31 -5.83 -5.40
CA GLY A 191 20.78 -5.74 -4.03
C GLY A 191 22.13 -5.02 -3.92
N THR A 192 22.37 -3.97 -4.71
CA THR A 192 23.62 -3.20 -4.60
C THR A 192 23.60 -2.35 -3.32
N PRO A 193 24.52 -2.55 -2.35
CA PRO A 193 24.53 -1.78 -1.12
C PRO A 193 24.69 -0.27 -1.35
N GLY A 194 24.04 0.54 -0.51
CA GLY A 194 24.14 2.01 -0.57
C GLY A 194 23.25 2.68 -1.63
N LYS A 195 22.66 1.94 -2.59
CA LYS A 195 21.59 2.47 -3.47
C LYS A 195 20.25 2.60 -2.72
N GLY A 196 20.11 1.96 -1.57
CA GLY A 196 18.90 1.90 -0.77
C GLY A 196 18.17 0.56 -0.90
N SER A 197 17.25 0.31 0.02
CA SER A 197 16.52 -0.95 0.17
C SER A 197 15.08 -0.65 0.63
N ALA A 198 14.27 -1.70 0.82
CA ALA A 198 12.96 -1.64 1.47
C ALA A 198 12.00 -0.60 0.88
N ILE A 199 11.86 -0.59 -0.45
CA ILE A 199 10.88 0.27 -1.13
C ILE A 199 9.59 -0.53 -1.31
N PHE A 200 8.62 -0.26 -0.46
CA PHE A 200 7.34 -0.97 -0.45
C PHE A 200 6.18 -0.09 -0.90
N LEU A 201 5.13 -0.73 -1.40
CA LEU A 201 3.77 -0.21 -1.31
C LEU A 201 3.16 -0.74 -0.01
N HIS A 202 2.70 0.12 0.90
CA HIS A 202 2.22 -0.31 2.21
C HIS A 202 1.05 0.55 2.74
N CYS A 203 0.51 0.20 3.89
CA CYS A 203 -0.58 0.94 4.54
C CYS A 203 -0.11 2.31 5.05
N LEU A 204 -0.89 3.36 4.79
CA LEU A 204 -0.62 4.69 5.32
C LEU A 204 -0.90 4.76 6.83
N ASP A 205 -0.17 5.66 7.49
CA ASP A 205 -0.50 6.15 8.82
C ASP A 205 -0.95 7.60 8.67
N ALA A 206 -2.19 7.90 9.02
CA ALA A 206 -2.75 9.25 8.92
C ALA A 206 -1.99 10.28 9.77
N LYS A 207 -1.23 9.85 10.79
CA LYS A 207 -0.42 10.73 11.64
C LYS A 207 0.93 11.10 11.00
N LYS A 208 1.34 10.39 9.95
CA LYS A 208 2.64 10.56 9.29
C LYS A 208 2.45 10.76 7.78
N PRO A 209 2.30 12.03 7.31
CA PRO A 209 1.95 12.33 5.91
C PRO A 209 3.14 12.25 4.94
N TYR A 210 4.02 11.26 5.13
CA TYR A 210 5.19 10.96 4.31
C TYR A 210 5.79 9.59 4.67
N THR A 211 6.62 9.04 3.79
CA THR A 211 7.38 7.81 4.03
C THR A 211 8.90 8.06 4.08
N GLY A 212 9.70 7.01 4.32
CA GLY A 212 11.15 7.05 4.12
C GLY A 212 11.61 6.88 2.66
N GLY A 213 10.68 6.62 1.73
CA GLY A 213 10.95 6.30 0.33
C GLY A 213 9.91 5.35 -0.28
N CYS A 214 9.17 4.62 0.55
CA CYS A 214 8.01 3.82 0.17
C CYS A 214 6.86 4.65 -0.44
N VAL A 215 5.84 3.96 -0.94
CA VAL A 215 4.53 4.52 -1.29
C VAL A 215 3.51 4.01 -0.28
N ALA A 216 2.69 4.90 0.28
CA ALA A 216 1.71 4.55 1.30
C ALA A 216 0.28 4.89 0.87
N ILE A 217 -0.65 3.95 1.01
CA ILE A 217 -2.07 4.07 0.62
C ILE A 217 -3.02 3.60 1.75
N PRO A 218 -4.31 3.97 1.76
CA PRO A 218 -5.26 3.49 2.76
C PRO A 218 -5.30 1.96 2.84
N GLU A 219 -5.53 1.39 4.03
CA GLU A 219 -5.51 -0.07 4.25
C GLU A 219 -6.54 -0.81 3.36
N ASP A 220 -7.74 -0.27 3.19
CA ASP A 220 -8.78 -0.84 2.33
C ASP A 220 -8.30 -0.92 0.86
N LYS A 221 -7.57 0.10 0.39
CA LYS A 221 -6.95 0.11 -0.93
C LYS A 221 -5.77 -0.85 -1.02
N MET A 222 -4.97 -0.98 0.03
CA MET A 222 -3.87 -1.94 0.07
C MET A 222 -4.38 -3.38 -0.03
N ARG A 223 -5.45 -3.72 0.72
CA ARG A 223 -6.14 -5.01 0.60
C ARG A 223 -6.67 -5.23 -0.82
N PHE A 224 -7.29 -4.21 -1.41
CA PHE A 224 -7.78 -4.28 -2.78
C PHE A 224 -6.66 -4.59 -3.77
N VAL A 225 -5.51 -3.92 -3.68
CA VAL A 225 -4.34 -4.21 -4.54
C VAL A 225 -3.90 -5.65 -4.35
N LEU A 226 -3.71 -6.12 -3.11
CA LEU A 226 -3.27 -7.49 -2.81
C LEU A 226 -4.20 -8.57 -3.39
N GLN A 227 -5.51 -8.32 -3.37
CA GLN A 227 -6.54 -9.25 -3.87
C GLN A 227 -6.59 -9.36 -5.39
N HIS A 228 -6.04 -8.38 -6.13
CA HIS A 228 -6.26 -8.26 -7.58
C HIS A 228 -4.96 -8.17 -8.39
N VAL A 229 -3.83 -7.92 -7.75
CA VAL A 229 -2.53 -7.79 -8.42
C VAL A 229 -2.07 -9.11 -9.04
N LYS A 230 -1.61 -9.04 -10.28
CA LYS A 230 -1.04 -10.15 -11.05
C LYS A 230 0.48 -10.07 -11.06
N LYS A 231 1.13 -11.20 -11.33
CA LYS A 231 2.59 -11.36 -11.27
C LYS A 231 3.33 -10.39 -12.21
N ASP A 232 2.72 -10.02 -13.32
CA ASP A 232 3.25 -9.14 -14.36
C ASP A 232 2.79 -7.68 -14.24
N CYS A 233 2.19 -7.29 -13.10
CA CYS A 233 1.80 -5.91 -12.86
C CYS A 233 3.02 -4.98 -12.88
N ALA A 234 2.99 -3.99 -13.77
CA ALA A 234 3.99 -2.93 -13.76
C ALA A 234 3.65 -1.91 -12.66
N VAL A 235 4.67 -1.28 -12.10
CA VAL A 235 4.56 -0.21 -11.11
C VAL A 235 5.28 1.01 -11.67
N VAL A 236 4.53 2.01 -12.12
CA VAL A 236 5.07 3.22 -12.75
C VAL A 236 5.06 4.34 -11.72
N ILE A 237 6.22 4.94 -11.46
CA ILE A 237 6.37 6.01 -10.47
C ILE A 237 7.08 7.19 -11.11
N ASP A 238 6.42 8.36 -11.14
CA ASP A 238 7.01 9.63 -11.53
C ASP A 238 6.13 10.80 -11.02
N SER A 239 6.53 12.04 -11.28
CA SER A 239 5.67 13.20 -11.07
C SER A 239 4.49 13.14 -12.03
N LEU A 240 3.31 13.58 -11.58
CA LEU A 240 2.11 13.59 -12.41
C LEU A 240 2.34 14.37 -13.72
N ASN A 241 3.11 15.46 -13.66
CA ASN A 241 3.48 16.24 -14.83
C ASN A 241 4.30 15.44 -15.84
N ASN A 242 5.31 14.68 -15.40
CA ASN A 242 6.13 13.84 -16.28
C ASN A 242 5.34 12.68 -16.88
N LEU A 243 4.33 12.18 -16.16
CA LEU A 243 3.41 11.16 -16.68
C LEU A 243 2.42 11.72 -17.71
N GLY A 244 2.43 13.03 -17.98
CA GLY A 244 1.42 13.70 -18.81
C GLY A 244 0.03 13.70 -18.16
N GLY A 245 -0.02 13.54 -16.84
CA GLY A 245 -1.26 13.40 -16.09
C GLY A 245 -1.99 14.71 -15.86
N SER A 246 -3.30 14.61 -15.82
CA SER A 246 -4.22 15.63 -15.35
C SER A 246 -5.18 15.01 -14.33
N LEU A 247 -5.53 15.75 -13.28
CA LEU A 247 -6.53 15.35 -12.29
C LEU A 247 -7.95 15.57 -12.81
#